data_AF-A0A0W0FXB2-F1
#
_entry.id   AF-A0A0W0FXB2-F1
#
_cell.length_a   1.000
_cell.length_b   1.000
_cell.length_c   1.000
_cell.angle_alpha   90.00
_cell.angle_beta   90.00
_cell.angle_gamma   90.00
#
_symmetry.space_group_name_H-M   'P 1'
#
loop_
_entity.id
_entity.type
_entity.pdbx_description
1 polymer ?
#
loop_
_entity_poly.entity_id
_entity_poly.type
_entity_poly.pdbx_seq_one_letter_code
_entity_poly.pdbx_strand_id
1 'polypeptide(L)'
;MSEGGSSTPKPKPREDRAQTQMMIEISTAVLEEMEKKKNKGSKVATPDPFEGDRKDTKRFLMEVEIYLRMHPTEYDNDEKKCLFLLSYLRGKNTESWKKGQSAKIFEPKSGVTPLTFQALKDEFKKHYLPADIQAEAQIRIEEAKMTDRTDNYVNDFRVMADESGYDDQALIHIFRKGLPNSLSAKILNQPQGRPVDLEGWYEAAI
;
A
#
# COMPACT_ATOMS: atom_id res chain seq x y z
N MET A 1 65.73 0.59 15.53
CA MET A 1 64.55 1.34 15.99
C MET A 1 63.52 1.18 14.88
N SER A 2 62.61 0.22 15.01
CA SER A 2 61.25 0.31 15.57
C SER A 2 60.19 0.33 14.47
N GLU A 3 59.17 -0.47 14.73
CA GLU A 3 58.07 -0.94 13.89
C GLU A 3 57.02 0.12 13.56
N GLY A 4 56.12 -0.21 12.62
CA GLY A 4 54.83 0.45 12.47
C GLY A 4 54.07 0.02 11.23
N GLY A 5 53.46 -1.17 11.26
CA GLY A 5 52.50 -1.61 10.24
C GLY A 5 51.04 -1.27 10.60
N SER A 6 50.15 -1.65 9.66
CA SER A 6 48.70 -1.85 9.80
C SER A 6 47.80 -0.61 9.65
N SER A 7 46.59 -0.64 9.09
CA SER A 7 45.84 -1.51 8.16
C SER A 7 44.53 -0.75 7.90
N THR A 8 43.99 -0.78 6.68
CA THR A 8 42.56 -0.51 6.46
C THR A 8 41.93 -1.71 5.75
N PRO A 9 40.84 -2.30 6.28
CA PRO A 9 40.24 -3.50 5.70
C PRO A 9 39.32 -3.12 4.53
N LYS A 10 39.53 -3.76 3.37
CA LYS A 10 38.55 -3.82 2.28
C LYS A 10 37.53 -4.94 2.59
N PRO A 11 36.20 -4.70 2.51
CA PRO A 11 35.22 -5.77 2.55
C PRO A 11 35.30 -6.66 1.28
N LYS A 12 34.92 -7.92 1.41
CA LYS A 12 35.26 -9.03 0.49
C LYS A 12 34.11 -9.30 -0.51
N PRO A 13 34.39 -9.47 -1.83
CA PRO A 13 33.40 -9.80 -2.89
C PRO A 13 32.52 -11.05 -2.68
N ARG A 14 32.75 -11.84 -1.63
CA ARG A 14 32.01 -13.06 -1.31
C ARG A 14 30.70 -12.75 -0.57
N GLU A 15 30.66 -11.69 0.24
CA GLU A 15 29.47 -11.27 0.98
C GLU A 15 28.41 -10.71 0.03
N ASP A 16 28.79 -9.82 -0.88
CA ASP A 16 27.92 -9.29 -1.95
C ASP A 16 27.26 -10.41 -2.78
N ARG A 17 28.01 -11.49 -3.04
CA ARG A 17 27.51 -12.65 -3.80
C ARG A 17 26.47 -13.44 -3.01
N ALA A 18 26.65 -13.61 -1.70
CA ALA A 18 25.68 -14.32 -0.85
C ALA A 18 24.39 -13.50 -0.67
N GLN A 19 24.51 -12.17 -0.52
CA GLN A 19 23.36 -11.26 -0.43
C GLN A 19 22.55 -11.24 -1.73
N THR A 20 23.25 -11.14 -2.86
CA THR A 20 22.63 -11.21 -4.19
C THR A 20 21.91 -12.55 -4.38
N GLN A 21 22.54 -13.65 -3.95
CA GLN A 21 21.96 -14.99 -4.01
C GLN A 21 20.67 -15.10 -3.18
N MET A 22 20.64 -14.56 -1.95
CA MET A 22 19.44 -14.57 -1.10
C MET A 22 18.28 -13.75 -1.71
N MET A 23 18.57 -12.57 -2.27
CA MET A 23 17.58 -11.76 -2.98
C MET A 23 17.03 -12.47 -4.22
N ILE A 24 17.89 -13.17 -4.96
CA ILE A 24 17.49 -13.99 -6.09
C ILE A 24 16.58 -15.13 -5.61
N GLU A 25 16.96 -15.86 -4.56
CA GLU A 25 16.15 -16.96 -4.02
C GLU A 25 14.77 -16.50 -3.56
N ILE A 26 14.69 -15.37 -2.84
CA ILE A 26 13.41 -14.80 -2.40
C ILE A 26 12.60 -14.31 -3.61
N SER A 27 13.23 -13.63 -4.57
CA SER A 27 12.53 -13.16 -5.77
C SER A 27 12.03 -14.32 -6.63
N THR A 28 12.81 -15.40 -6.74
CA THR A 28 12.44 -16.62 -7.46
C THR A 28 11.32 -17.35 -6.74
N ALA A 29 11.38 -17.52 -5.42
CA ALA A 29 10.30 -18.13 -4.64
C ALA A 29 8.99 -17.33 -4.79
N VAL A 30 9.07 -16.00 -4.76
CA VAL A 30 7.93 -15.11 -5.01
C VAL A 30 7.40 -15.27 -6.43
N LEU A 31 8.27 -15.35 -7.44
CA LEU A 31 7.86 -15.59 -8.83
C LEU A 31 7.20 -16.96 -9.00
N GLU A 32 7.76 -18.01 -8.42
CA GLU A 32 7.19 -19.37 -8.44
C GLU A 32 5.80 -19.41 -7.78
N GLU A 33 5.61 -18.69 -6.67
CA GLU A 33 4.31 -18.61 -6.00
C GLU A 33 3.28 -17.82 -6.82
N MET A 34 3.71 -16.75 -7.50
CA MET A 34 2.89 -16.02 -8.47
C MET A 34 2.51 -16.90 -9.68
N GLU A 35 3.41 -17.75 -10.16
CA GLU A 35 3.13 -18.70 -11.26
C GLU A 35 2.21 -19.84 -10.82
N LYS A 36 2.34 -20.33 -9.58
CA LYS A 36 1.38 -21.28 -8.99
C LYS A 36 -0.03 -20.71 -8.97
N LYS A 37 -0.23 -19.42 -8.65
CA LYS A 37 -1.54 -18.71 -8.72
C LYS A 37 -2.15 -18.77 -10.12
N LYS A 38 -1.34 -18.72 -11.19
CA LYS A 38 -1.82 -18.79 -12.58
C LYS A 38 -2.33 -20.19 -12.96
N ASN A 39 -1.81 -21.24 -12.32
CA ASN A 39 -2.09 -22.63 -12.68
C ASN A 39 -2.92 -23.41 -11.64
N LYS A 40 -3.03 -22.94 -10.39
CA LYS A 40 -3.85 -23.52 -9.32
C LYS A 40 -4.37 -22.42 -8.41
N GLY A 41 -5.63 -22.54 -7.97
CA GLY A 41 -6.19 -21.68 -6.93
C GLY A 41 -5.40 -21.82 -5.63
N SER A 42 -4.39 -20.99 -5.44
CA SER A 42 -3.73 -20.80 -4.15
C SER A 42 -4.79 -20.46 -3.10
N LYS A 43 -4.68 -21.02 -1.89
CA LYS A 43 -5.61 -20.75 -0.79
C LYS A 43 -5.49 -19.32 -0.26
N VAL A 44 -4.39 -18.61 -0.56
CA VAL A 44 -4.14 -17.23 -0.15
C VAL A 44 -3.59 -16.44 -1.34
N ALA A 45 -4.22 -15.31 -1.66
CA ALA A 45 -3.73 -14.43 -2.70
C ALA A 45 -2.37 -13.82 -2.28
N THR A 46 -1.36 -13.96 -3.13
CA THR A 46 -0.10 -13.20 -3.02
C THR A 46 -0.37 -11.72 -3.32
N PRO A 47 0.40 -10.78 -2.75
CA PRO A 47 0.29 -9.36 -3.08
C PRO A 47 0.52 -9.10 -4.56
N ASP A 48 -0.08 -8.04 -5.09
CA ASP A 48 0.28 -7.55 -6.42
C ASP A 48 1.61 -6.75 -6.34
N PRO A 49 2.43 -6.76 -7.41
CA PRO A 49 3.66 -5.96 -7.44
C PRO A 49 3.37 -4.47 -7.25
N PHE A 50 4.21 -3.81 -6.44
CA PHE A 50 4.11 -2.37 -6.23
C PHE A 50 4.98 -1.62 -7.23
N GLU A 51 4.31 -0.82 -8.08
CA GLU A 51 4.95 -0.05 -9.14
C GLU A 51 5.38 1.36 -8.71
N GLY A 52 5.08 1.75 -7.46
CA GLY A 52 5.42 3.07 -6.92
C GLY A 52 4.28 4.10 -6.95
N ASP A 53 3.06 3.70 -7.37
CA ASP A 53 1.90 4.59 -7.33
C ASP A 53 1.46 4.81 -5.88
N ARG A 54 1.41 6.08 -5.47
CA ARG A 54 0.99 6.48 -4.12
C ARG A 54 -0.42 6.00 -3.77
N LYS A 55 -1.31 5.91 -4.76
CA LYS A 55 -2.70 5.45 -4.58
C LYS A 55 -2.78 3.99 -4.16
N ASP A 56 -1.81 3.18 -4.60
CA ASP A 56 -1.77 1.74 -4.33
C ASP A 56 -1.07 1.41 -3.00
N THR A 57 -0.43 2.38 -2.35
CA THR A 57 0.39 2.18 -1.13
C THR A 57 -0.37 1.45 -0.02
N LYS A 58 -1.62 1.87 0.26
CA LYS A 58 -2.45 1.27 1.32
C LYS A 58 -2.82 -0.17 0.97
N ARG A 59 -3.32 -0.39 -0.26
CA ARG A 59 -3.70 -1.71 -0.77
C ARG A 59 -2.52 -2.68 -0.69
N PHE A 60 -1.37 -2.27 -1.20
CA PHE A 60 -0.15 -3.07 -1.20
C PHE A 60 0.30 -3.48 0.21
N LEU A 61 0.37 -2.53 1.15
CA LEU A 61 0.75 -2.86 2.54
C LEU A 61 -0.23 -3.83 3.19
N MET A 62 -1.53 -3.65 2.97
CA MET A 62 -2.56 -4.54 3.49
C MET A 62 -2.38 -5.97 2.95
N GLU A 63 -2.18 -6.13 1.64
CA GLU A 63 -1.95 -7.44 1.03
C GLU A 63 -0.69 -8.12 1.57
N VAL A 64 0.41 -7.37 1.73
CA VAL A 64 1.65 -7.87 2.34
C VAL A 64 1.39 -8.35 3.78
N GLU A 65 0.69 -7.55 4.59
CA GLU A 65 0.40 -7.93 5.98
C GLU A 65 -0.48 -9.18 6.09
N ILE A 66 -1.52 -9.28 5.25
CA ILE A 66 -2.37 -10.48 5.17
C ILE A 66 -1.51 -11.69 4.82
N TYR A 67 -0.68 -11.60 3.78
CA TYR A 67 0.14 -12.72 3.34
C TYR A 67 1.10 -13.19 4.43
N LEU A 68 1.84 -12.26 5.06
CA LEU A 68 2.77 -12.57 6.15
C LEU A 68 2.06 -13.20 7.35
N ARG A 69 0.83 -12.77 7.66
CA ARG A 69 0.04 -13.31 8.76
C ARG A 69 -0.48 -14.72 8.48
N MET A 70 -0.69 -15.06 7.21
CA MET A 70 -1.07 -16.41 6.77
C MET A 70 0.11 -17.38 6.68
N HIS A 71 1.35 -16.87 6.65
CA HIS A 71 2.58 -17.66 6.54
C HIS A 71 3.57 -17.40 7.71
N PRO A 72 3.12 -17.50 8.97
CA PRO A 72 3.93 -17.07 10.12
C PRO A 72 5.18 -17.92 10.35
N THR A 73 5.20 -19.18 9.90
CA THR A 73 6.36 -20.07 10.02
C THR A 73 7.42 -19.79 8.95
N GLU A 74 7.01 -19.36 7.76
CA GLU A 74 7.93 -19.02 6.67
C GLU A 74 8.60 -17.67 6.96
N TYR A 75 7.80 -16.67 7.35
CA TYR A 75 8.23 -15.32 7.69
C TYR A 75 8.26 -15.12 9.21
N ASP A 76 9.04 -15.95 9.88
CA ASP A 76 9.14 -16.04 11.35
C ASP A 76 9.93 -14.90 12.01
N ASN A 77 10.64 -14.08 11.23
CA ASN A 77 11.47 -12.99 11.74
C ASN A 77 11.36 -11.71 10.89
N ASP A 78 11.85 -10.59 11.42
CA ASP A 78 11.74 -9.29 10.76
C ASP A 78 12.53 -9.21 9.46
N GLU A 79 13.71 -9.83 9.38
CA GLU A 79 14.53 -9.82 8.17
C GLU A 79 13.78 -10.45 6.98
N LYS A 80 13.21 -11.65 7.17
CA LYS A 80 12.42 -12.32 6.13
C LYS A 80 11.20 -11.49 5.71
N LYS A 81 10.50 -10.87 6.67
CA LYS A 81 9.34 -9.99 6.37
C LYS A 81 9.75 -8.75 5.58
N CYS A 82 10.87 -8.14 5.94
CA CYS A 82 11.43 -6.99 5.23
C CYS A 82 11.82 -7.37 3.79
N LEU A 83 12.54 -8.48 3.62
CA LEU A 83 12.93 -8.97 2.30
C LEU A 83 11.73 -9.34 1.44
N PHE A 84 10.68 -9.93 2.03
CA PHE A 84 9.42 -10.20 1.34
C PHE A 84 8.80 -8.92 0.78
N LEU A 85 8.57 -7.89 1.60
CA LEU A 85 8.02 -6.62 1.14
C LEU A 85 8.88 -6.01 0.01
N LEU A 86 10.19 -5.97 0.19
CA LEU A 86 11.13 -5.40 -0.79
C LEU A 86 11.13 -6.17 -2.12
N SER A 87 10.89 -7.48 -2.09
CA SER A 87 10.86 -8.33 -3.29
C SER A 87 9.69 -7.99 -4.24
N TYR A 88 8.58 -7.47 -3.69
CA TYR A 88 7.40 -7.02 -4.45
C TYR A 88 7.49 -5.58 -4.95
N LEU A 89 8.54 -4.83 -4.58
CA LEU A 89 8.83 -3.54 -5.21
C LEU A 89 9.47 -3.78 -6.58
N ARG A 90 8.68 -3.60 -7.64
CA ARG A 90 9.06 -3.90 -9.02
C ARG A 90 8.97 -2.71 -9.97
N GLY A 91 8.39 -1.60 -9.53
CA GLY A 91 8.36 -0.38 -10.31
C GLY A 91 9.73 0.25 -10.49
N LYS A 92 9.98 0.82 -11.68
CA LYS A 92 11.20 1.58 -11.98
C LYS A 92 11.45 2.69 -10.94
N ASN A 93 10.38 3.33 -10.47
CA ASN A 93 10.45 4.41 -9.49
C ASN A 93 10.68 3.92 -8.05
N THR A 94 10.67 2.59 -7.81
CA THR A 94 10.89 1.99 -6.50
C THR A 94 12.32 1.50 -6.29
N GLU A 95 13.11 1.37 -7.36
CA GLU A 95 14.41 0.70 -7.33
C GLU A 95 15.42 1.38 -6.39
N SER A 96 15.50 2.71 -6.45
CA SER A 96 16.43 3.49 -5.60
C SER A 96 16.09 3.32 -4.12
N TRP A 97 14.81 3.43 -3.76
CA TRP A 97 14.35 3.25 -2.39
C TRP A 97 14.57 1.81 -1.91
N LYS A 98 14.22 0.81 -2.74
CA LYS A 98 14.45 -0.62 -2.48
C LYS A 98 15.92 -0.88 -2.16
N LYS A 99 16.85 -0.41 -3.01
CA LYS A 99 18.30 -0.55 -2.79
C LYS A 99 18.73 0.05 -1.45
N GLY A 100 18.25 1.25 -1.13
CA GLY A 100 18.56 1.93 0.13
C GLY A 100 18.09 1.18 1.37
N GLN A 101 16.90 0.56 1.35
CA GLN A 101 16.41 -0.25 2.47
C GLN A 101 17.08 -1.63 2.52
N SER A 102 17.32 -2.28 1.38
CA SER A 102 18.04 -3.55 1.31
C SER A 102 19.45 -3.44 1.88
N ALA A 103 20.15 -2.31 1.66
CA ALA A 103 21.47 -2.06 2.23
C ALA A 103 21.46 -2.08 3.78
N LYS A 104 20.37 -1.66 4.43
CA LYS A 104 20.26 -1.72 5.90
C LYS A 104 20.17 -3.14 6.45
N ILE A 105 19.75 -4.10 5.61
CA ILE A 105 19.64 -5.52 5.96
C ILE A 105 20.97 -6.22 5.66
N PHE A 106 21.51 -5.99 4.46
CA PHE A 106 22.67 -6.70 3.95
C PHE A 106 24.01 -6.13 4.40
N GLU A 107 24.08 -4.82 4.65
CA GLU A 107 25.27 -4.10 5.08
C GLU A 107 25.02 -3.41 6.45
N PRO A 108 24.71 -4.17 7.52
CA PRO A 108 24.40 -3.60 8.81
C PRO A 108 25.62 -2.86 9.37
N LYS A 109 25.43 -1.58 9.68
CA LYS A 109 26.49 -0.76 10.31
C LYS A 109 26.65 -1.18 11.76
N SER A 110 27.91 -1.30 12.21
CA SER A 110 28.21 -1.61 13.61
C SER A 110 27.55 -0.61 14.55
N GLY A 111 26.89 -1.11 15.60
CA GLY A 111 26.16 -0.29 16.58
C GLY A 111 24.80 0.22 16.12
N VAL A 112 24.32 -0.15 14.93
CA VAL A 112 22.96 0.18 14.45
C VAL A 112 22.03 -1.01 14.68
N THR A 113 20.85 -0.74 15.23
CA THR A 113 19.81 -1.75 15.42
C THR A 113 19.37 -2.35 14.08
N PRO A 114 19.20 -3.69 13.99
CA PRO A 114 18.65 -4.32 12.79
C PRO A 114 17.31 -3.71 12.37
N LEU A 115 17.08 -3.63 11.06
CA LEU A 115 15.85 -3.10 10.51
C LEU A 115 14.67 -4.03 10.86
N THR A 116 13.74 -3.53 11.67
CA THR A 116 12.51 -4.24 11.99
C THR A 116 11.47 -4.07 10.88
N PHE A 117 10.53 -5.01 10.77
CA PHE A 117 9.45 -4.90 9.79
C PHE A 117 8.60 -3.66 10.03
N GLN A 118 8.34 -3.32 11.29
CA GLN A 118 7.58 -2.12 11.64
C GLN A 118 8.31 -0.84 11.19
N ALA A 119 9.62 -0.73 11.42
CA ALA A 119 10.40 0.43 10.97
C ALA A 119 10.41 0.56 9.44
N LEU A 120 10.50 -0.56 8.70
CA LEU A 120 10.40 -0.55 7.25
C LEU A 120 9.02 -0.07 6.78
N LYS A 121 7.92 -0.53 7.42
CA LYS A 121 6.57 -0.07 7.08
C LYS A 121 6.38 1.42 7.30
N ASP A 122 6.92 1.96 8.38
CA ASP A 122 6.79 3.39 8.70
C ASP A 122 7.57 4.25 7.69
N GLU A 123 8.78 3.83 7.31
CA GLU A 123 9.55 4.48 6.25
C GLU A 123 8.88 4.33 4.87
N PHE A 124 8.25 3.18 4.58
CA PHE A 124 7.50 2.96 3.34
C PHE A 124 6.30 3.90 3.26
N LYS A 125 5.52 4.01 4.34
CA LYS A 125 4.41 4.96 4.44
C LYS A 125 4.91 6.39 4.28
N LYS A 126 5.97 6.79 4.99
CA LYS A 126 6.54 8.13 4.86
C LYS A 126 6.96 8.48 3.43
N HIS A 127 7.42 7.48 2.66
CA HIS A 127 7.91 7.70 1.30
C HIS A 127 6.81 7.67 0.23
N TYR A 128 5.86 6.74 0.34
CA TYR A 128 4.86 6.46 -0.70
C TYR A 128 3.44 6.89 -0.34
N LEU A 129 3.12 7.05 0.94
CA LEU A 129 1.82 7.58 1.35
C LEU A 129 1.76 9.08 1.03
N PRO A 130 0.64 9.60 0.50
CA PRO A 130 0.45 11.05 0.37
C PRO A 130 0.65 11.73 1.73
N ALA A 131 1.35 12.87 1.75
CA ALA A 131 1.65 13.61 2.97
C ALA A 131 0.39 14.07 3.71
N ASP A 132 -0.72 14.25 2.98
CA ASP A 132 -2.03 14.54 3.54
C ASP A 132 -3.12 13.78 2.75
N ILE A 133 -3.34 12.51 3.13
CA ILE A 133 -4.41 11.69 2.55
C ILE A 133 -5.77 12.37 2.73
N GLN A 134 -5.96 13.05 3.86
CA GLN A 134 -7.23 13.69 4.19
C GLN A 134 -7.48 14.88 3.26
N ALA A 135 -6.52 15.79 3.08
CA ALA A 135 -6.65 16.91 2.16
C ALA A 135 -6.87 16.45 0.70
N GLU A 136 -6.16 15.41 0.25
CA GLU A 136 -6.35 14.84 -1.08
C GLU A 136 -7.74 14.19 -1.23
N ALA A 137 -8.23 13.50 -0.20
CA ALA A 137 -9.59 12.96 -0.18
C ALA A 137 -10.64 14.07 -0.18
N GLN A 138 -10.41 15.17 0.55
CA GLN A 138 -11.28 16.35 0.57
C GLN A 138 -11.35 17.02 -0.82
N ILE A 139 -10.22 17.21 -1.49
CA ILE A 139 -10.21 17.73 -2.87
C ILE A 139 -11.00 16.81 -3.80
N ARG A 140 -10.69 15.50 -3.79
CA ARG A 140 -11.35 14.52 -4.65
C ARG A 140 -12.85 14.43 -4.40
N ILE A 141 -13.29 14.42 -3.14
CA ILE A 141 -14.71 14.29 -2.81
C ILE A 141 -15.50 15.54 -3.15
N GLU A 142 -14.90 16.73 -3.02
CA GLU A 142 -15.54 18.00 -3.39
C GLU A 142 -15.72 18.17 -4.90
N GLU A 143 -14.80 17.60 -5.68
CA GLU A 143 -14.83 17.57 -7.14
C GLU A 143 -15.64 16.38 -7.70
N ALA A 144 -16.04 15.44 -6.85
CA ALA A 144 -16.73 14.22 -7.27
C ALA A 144 -18.08 14.51 -7.95
N LYS A 145 -18.22 13.98 -9.16
CA LYS A 145 -19.43 14.08 -9.98
C LYS A 145 -19.80 12.70 -10.50
N MET A 146 -21.10 12.38 -10.48
CA MET A 146 -21.60 11.16 -11.08
C MET A 146 -21.54 11.30 -12.61
N THR A 147 -20.55 10.67 -13.23
CA THR A 147 -20.32 10.68 -14.68
C THR A 147 -20.65 9.36 -15.37
N ASP A 148 -20.76 8.28 -14.60
CA ASP A 148 -21.07 6.92 -15.05
C ASP A 148 -22.27 6.36 -14.24
N ARG A 149 -22.41 5.03 -14.15
CA ARG A 149 -23.43 4.35 -13.36
C ARG A 149 -23.39 4.75 -11.89
N THR A 150 -24.58 4.82 -11.28
CA THR A 150 -24.76 5.31 -9.91
C THR A 150 -24.12 4.40 -8.86
N ASP A 151 -24.07 3.09 -9.09
CA ASP A 151 -23.38 2.11 -8.24
C ASP A 151 -21.87 2.39 -8.15
N ASN A 152 -21.23 2.67 -9.28
CA ASN A 152 -19.81 3.05 -9.32
C ASN A 152 -19.58 4.35 -8.54
N TYR A 153 -20.40 5.37 -8.78
CA TYR A 153 -20.29 6.66 -8.08
C TYR A 153 -20.47 6.51 -6.56
N VAL A 154 -21.46 5.74 -6.10
CA VAL A 154 -21.68 5.49 -4.67
C VAL A 154 -20.48 4.76 -4.04
N ASN A 155 -19.94 3.75 -4.71
CA ASN A 155 -18.78 3.01 -4.21
C ASN A 155 -17.54 3.90 -4.09
N ASP A 156 -17.24 4.68 -5.13
CA ASP A 156 -16.10 5.61 -5.11
C ASP A 156 -16.30 6.69 -4.04
N PHE A 157 -17.51 7.21 -3.89
CA PHE A 157 -17.84 8.22 -2.88
C PHE A 157 -17.65 7.69 -1.47
N ARG A 158 -18.06 6.44 -1.17
CA ARG A 158 -17.85 5.81 0.15
C ARG A 158 -16.37 5.76 0.52
N VAL A 159 -15.49 5.42 -0.43
CA VAL A 159 -14.05 5.38 -0.20
C VAL A 159 -13.52 6.77 0.12
N MET A 160 -13.90 7.79 -0.67
CA MET A 160 -13.46 9.16 -0.41
C MET A 160 -14.00 9.72 0.90
N ALA A 161 -15.24 9.38 1.26
CA ALA A 161 -15.89 9.81 2.49
C ALA A 161 -15.09 9.34 3.72
N ASP A 162 -14.75 8.05 3.77
CA ASP A 162 -13.95 7.45 4.84
C ASP A 162 -12.57 8.13 5.00
N GLU A 163 -11.94 8.50 3.88
CA GLU A 163 -10.62 9.16 3.90
C GLU A 163 -10.67 10.67 4.21
N SER A 164 -11.80 11.35 3.97
CA SER A 164 -11.93 12.82 4.04
C SER A 164 -12.05 13.38 5.46
N GLY A 165 -12.50 12.57 6.41
CA GLY A 165 -12.81 13.00 7.77
C GLY A 165 -13.97 14.01 7.88
N TYR A 166 -14.77 14.18 6.82
CA TYR A 166 -16.01 14.97 6.88
C TYR A 166 -17.07 14.27 7.72
N ASP A 167 -17.92 15.05 8.38
CA ASP A 167 -19.11 14.52 9.04
C ASP A 167 -20.22 14.21 8.02
N ASP A 168 -21.23 13.45 8.46
CA ASP A 168 -22.34 13.04 7.60
C ASP A 168 -23.10 14.22 6.98
N GLN A 169 -23.21 15.36 7.67
CA GLN A 169 -23.93 16.52 7.13
C GLN A 169 -23.18 17.14 5.94
N ALA A 170 -21.87 17.29 6.07
CA ALA A 170 -20.99 17.72 5.00
C ALA A 170 -21.01 16.71 3.83
N LEU A 171 -20.89 15.42 4.14
CA LEU A 171 -20.90 14.35 3.12
C LEU A 171 -22.22 14.30 2.35
N ILE A 172 -23.37 14.43 3.01
CA ILE A 172 -24.68 14.50 2.35
C ILE A 172 -24.75 15.71 1.42
N HIS A 173 -24.25 16.87 1.85
CA HIS A 173 -24.22 18.06 1.00
C HIS A 173 -23.37 17.85 -0.25
N ILE A 174 -22.16 17.32 -0.08
CA ILE A 174 -21.21 17.07 -1.16
C ILE A 174 -21.75 16.00 -2.13
N PHE A 175 -22.28 14.89 -1.61
CA PHE A 175 -22.89 13.81 -2.41
C PHE A 175 -24.01 14.36 -3.30
N ARG A 176 -24.93 15.14 -2.71
CA ARG A 176 -26.05 15.76 -3.45
C ARG A 176 -25.57 16.70 -4.54
N LYS A 177 -24.49 17.44 -4.31
CA LYS A 177 -23.87 18.34 -5.31
C LYS A 177 -23.25 17.53 -6.45
N GLY A 178 -22.79 16.32 -6.20
CA GLY A 178 -22.20 15.42 -7.18
C GLY A 178 -23.20 14.70 -8.09
N LEU A 179 -24.45 14.54 -7.65
CA LEU A 179 -25.52 13.90 -8.43
C LEU A 179 -26.05 14.78 -9.58
N PRO A 180 -26.60 14.19 -10.66
CA PRO A 180 -27.35 14.93 -11.65
C PRO A 180 -28.61 15.55 -11.04
N ASN A 181 -28.97 16.76 -11.48
CA ASN A 181 -30.12 17.50 -10.95
C ASN A 181 -31.43 16.70 -11.00
N SER A 182 -31.65 15.91 -12.05
CA SER A 182 -32.85 15.06 -12.21
C SER A 182 -32.93 13.97 -11.14
N LEU A 183 -31.81 13.31 -10.85
CA LEU A 183 -31.74 12.26 -9.83
C LEU A 183 -31.88 12.84 -8.42
N SER A 184 -31.18 13.94 -8.13
CA SER A 184 -31.28 14.66 -6.87
C SER A 184 -32.72 15.11 -6.59
N ALA A 185 -33.42 15.64 -7.62
CA ALA A 185 -34.83 16.01 -7.52
C ALA A 185 -35.75 14.79 -7.30
N LYS A 186 -35.48 13.66 -7.95
CA LYS A 186 -36.26 12.42 -7.75
C LYS A 186 -36.15 11.92 -6.29
N ILE A 187 -34.94 11.89 -5.74
CA ILE A 187 -34.71 11.46 -4.34
C ILE A 187 -35.40 12.39 -3.35
N LEU A 188 -35.35 13.71 -3.58
CA LEU A 188 -36.00 14.68 -2.69
C LEU A 188 -37.53 14.59 -2.68
N ASN A 189 -38.13 14.12 -3.78
CA ASN A 189 -39.59 14.03 -3.95
C ASN A 189 -40.14 12.61 -3.78
N GLN A 190 -39.36 11.68 -3.25
CA GLN A 190 -39.80 10.30 -3.08
C GLN A 190 -40.90 10.18 -2.01
N PRO A 191 -41.89 9.28 -2.19
CA PRO A 191 -43.01 9.10 -1.24
C PRO A 191 -42.59 8.78 0.20
N GLN A 192 -41.44 8.12 0.35
CA GLN A 192 -40.85 7.69 1.62
C GLN A 192 -40.23 8.86 2.41
N GLY A 193 -40.18 10.05 1.81
CA GLY A 193 -39.57 11.24 2.40
C GLY A 193 -38.07 11.36 2.08
N ARG A 194 -37.50 12.51 2.40
CA ARG A 194 -36.08 12.80 2.17
C ARG A 194 -35.18 11.93 3.07
N PRO A 195 -34.11 11.31 2.54
CA PRO A 195 -33.15 10.59 3.38
C PRO A 195 -32.48 11.51 4.42
N VAL A 196 -32.35 11.00 5.64
CA VAL A 196 -31.83 11.75 6.80
C VAL A 196 -30.35 11.53 7.06
N ASP A 197 -29.80 10.42 6.58
CA ASP A 197 -28.41 10.01 6.73
C ASP A 197 -27.80 9.67 5.37
N LEU A 198 -26.47 9.54 5.35
CA LEU A 198 -25.71 9.32 4.13
C LEU A 198 -26.03 7.96 3.48
N GLU A 199 -26.30 6.92 4.29
CA GLU A 199 -26.65 5.59 3.77
C GLU A 199 -27.99 5.60 3.03
N GLY A 200 -29.02 6.27 3.57
CA GLY A 200 -30.29 6.46 2.87
C GLY A 200 -30.16 7.27 1.59
N TRP A 201 -29.19 8.20 1.51
CA TRP A 201 -28.87 8.89 0.26
C TRP A 201 -28.24 7.96 -0.79
N TYR A 202 -27.41 7.00 -0.37
CA TYR A 202 -26.86 5.98 -1.26
C TYR A 202 -27.95 5.02 -1.77
N GLU A 203 -28.79 4.50 -0.87
CA GLU A 203 -29.87 3.59 -1.23
C GLU A 203 -30.88 4.23 -2.18
N ALA A 204 -31.23 5.50 -1.97
CA ALA A 204 -32.17 6.20 -2.84
C ALA A 204 -31.59 6.56 -4.22
N ALA A 205 -30.27 6.56 -4.36
CA ALA A 205 -29.59 6.88 -5.62
C ALA A 205 -29.52 5.67 -6.57
N ILE A 206 -29.40 4.45 -6.05
CA ILE A 206 -29.29 3.19 -6.78
C ILE A 206 -30.69 2.71 -7.25
#